data_AF-A0A561PLT4-F1
#
_entry.id   AF-A0A561PLT4-F1
#
_cell.length_a   1.000
_cell.length_b   1.000
_cell.length_c   1.000
_cell.angle_alpha   90.00
_cell.angle_beta   90.00
_cell.angle_gamma   90.00
#
_symmetry.space_group_name_H-M   'P 1'
#
loop_
_entity.id
_entity.type
_entity.pdbx_description
1 polymer ?
#
loop_
_entity_poly.entity_id
_entity_poly.type
_entity_poly.pdbx_seq_one_letter_code
_entity_poly.pdbx_strand_id
1 'polypeptide(L)'
;MLLPFLHSTWCNAAIFAGALFFFMGFFIHRYPPKSTKSWYGYRSFLSTKTPEMWRSANEYAAYISRRIGVILILTGIACALLFNRQSDWFLYITIGAVVAGTMYMVGDTEWELTRHFDKDGNRILPE
;
A
#
# COMPACT_ATOMS: atom_id res chain seq x y z
N MET A 1 29.80 12.91 0.54
CA MET A 1 28.55 13.69 0.69
C MET A 1 27.30 12.83 0.87
N LEU A 2 27.20 11.63 0.25
CA LEU A 2 26.05 10.72 0.40
C LEU A 2 25.97 9.98 1.74
N LEU A 3 27.11 9.57 2.31
CA LEU A 3 27.16 8.78 3.55
C LEU A 3 26.47 9.45 4.76
N PRO A 4 26.67 10.75 5.06
CA PRO A 4 25.98 11.40 6.18
C PRO A 4 24.47 11.47 6.00
N PHE A 5 23.99 11.59 4.75
CA PHE A 5 22.57 11.63 4.45
C PHE A 5 21.90 10.27 4.71
N LEU A 6 22.53 9.18 4.27
CA LEU A 6 22.00 7.82 4.45
C LEU A 6 21.86 7.41 5.91
N HIS A 7 22.68 7.96 6.80
CA HIS A 7 22.60 7.72 8.25
C HIS A 7 21.68 8.71 9.00
N SER A 8 21.14 9.72 8.30
CA SER A 8 20.17 10.64 8.89
C SER A 8 18.87 9.90 9.21
N THR A 9 18.22 10.22 10.33
CA THR A 9 16.91 9.66 10.68
C THR A 9 15.80 10.13 9.72
N TRP A 10 16.03 11.21 8.98
CA TRP A 10 15.15 11.65 7.89
C TRP A 10 15.23 10.75 6.66
N CYS A 11 16.31 9.97 6.51
CA CYS A 11 16.45 8.97 5.47
C CYS A 11 15.95 7.62 6.00
N ASN A 12 14.63 7.39 5.99
CA ASN A 12 14.06 6.16 6.55
C ASN A 12 12.98 5.51 5.69
N ALA A 13 12.82 4.19 5.88
CA ALA A 13 11.96 3.36 5.07
C ALA A 13 10.49 3.81 5.07
N ALA A 14 9.98 4.26 6.23
CA ALA A 14 8.57 4.64 6.36
C ALA A 14 8.23 5.90 5.55
N ILE A 15 9.11 6.91 5.51
CA ILE A 15 8.89 8.12 4.69
C ILE A 15 8.91 7.74 3.20
N PHE A 16 9.94 7.03 2.74
CA PHE A 16 10.08 6.70 1.32
C PHE A 16 8.99 5.74 0.82
N ALA A 17 8.73 4.67 1.56
CA ALA A 17 7.64 3.76 1.25
C ALA A 17 6.29 4.48 1.35
N GLY A 18 6.08 5.29 2.39
CA GLY A 18 4.84 6.04 2.56
C GLY A 18 4.55 6.98 1.39
N ALA A 19 5.56 7.70 0.91
CA ALA A 19 5.45 8.51 -0.30
C ALA A 19 5.10 7.65 -1.53
N LEU A 20 5.78 6.52 -1.72
CA LEU A 20 5.51 5.60 -2.83
C LEU A 20 4.07 5.06 -2.79
N PHE A 21 3.59 4.59 -1.64
CA PHE A 21 2.22 4.12 -1.43
C PHE A 21 1.21 5.23 -1.73
N PHE A 22 1.42 6.42 -1.16
CA PHE A 22 0.53 7.55 -1.40
C PHE A 22 0.43 7.93 -2.88
N PHE A 23 1.56 8.10 -3.55
CA PHE A 23 1.58 8.46 -4.96
C PHE A 23 1.02 7.34 -5.84
N MET A 24 1.38 6.08 -5.61
CA MET A 24 0.83 4.96 -6.39
C MET A 24 -0.69 4.83 -6.22
N GLY A 25 -1.19 4.95 -4.98
CA GLY A 25 -2.63 4.97 -4.73
C GLY A 25 -3.31 6.16 -5.42
N PHE A 26 -2.70 7.35 -5.40
CA PHE A 26 -3.20 8.51 -6.14
C PHE A 26 -3.21 8.28 -7.67
N PHE A 27 -2.14 7.74 -8.25
CA PHE A 27 -2.03 7.46 -9.67
C PHE A 27 -3.03 6.41 -10.14
N ILE A 28 -3.19 5.30 -9.41
CA ILE A 28 -4.17 4.25 -9.75
C ILE A 28 -5.60 4.79 -9.61
N HIS A 29 -5.88 5.62 -8.60
CA HIS A 29 -7.19 6.23 -8.46
C HIS A 29 -7.52 7.20 -9.62
N ARG A 30 -6.53 7.99 -10.06
CA ARG A 30 -6.72 8.96 -11.16
C ARG A 30 -6.72 8.31 -12.54
N TYR A 31 -5.88 7.30 -12.72
CA TYR A 31 -5.69 6.58 -13.97
C TYR A 31 -5.84 5.07 -13.68
N PRO A 32 -7.06 4.57 -13.52
CA PRO A 32 -7.27 3.16 -13.19
C PRO A 32 -6.81 2.25 -14.33
N PRO A 33 -6.13 1.13 -14.03
CA PRO A 33 -5.67 0.19 -15.04
C PRO A 33 -6.87 -0.48 -15.71
N LYS A 34 -6.97 -0.35 -17.03
CA LYS A 34 -8.16 -0.73 -17.80
C LYS A 34 -8.38 -2.25 -17.90
N SER A 35 -7.33 -3.04 -17.72
CA SER A 35 -7.39 -4.50 -17.80
C SER A 35 -6.24 -5.14 -17.03
N THR A 36 -6.36 -6.44 -16.78
CA THR A 36 -5.33 -7.29 -16.17
C THR A 36 -4.00 -7.27 -16.95
N LYS A 37 -4.05 -7.01 -18.27
CA LYS A 37 -2.89 -6.87 -19.17
C LYS A 37 -2.14 -5.54 -19.03
N SER A 38 -2.65 -4.60 -18.23
CA SER A 38 -1.92 -3.35 -17.96
C SER A 38 -0.56 -3.66 -17.32
N TRP A 39 0.44 -2.79 -17.48
CA TRP A 39 1.75 -3.01 -16.86
C TRP A 39 1.80 -2.61 -15.37
N TYR A 40 0.81 -1.84 -14.92
CA TYR A 40 0.66 -1.37 -13.54
C TYR A 40 -0.70 -1.80 -12.95
N GLY A 41 -0.89 -1.56 -11.66
CA GLY A 41 -2.09 -1.94 -10.90
C GLY A 41 -1.80 -2.95 -9.79
N TYR A 42 -2.66 -2.97 -8.79
CA TYR A 42 -2.68 -3.99 -7.75
C TYR A 42 -3.01 -5.36 -8.35
N ARG A 43 -2.22 -6.37 -7.99
CA ARG A 43 -2.34 -7.76 -8.45
C ARG A 43 -2.28 -8.69 -7.25
N SER A 44 -3.25 -9.58 -7.21
CA SER A 44 -3.44 -10.58 -6.18
C SER A 44 -4.22 -11.76 -6.76
N PHE A 45 -4.46 -12.80 -5.96
CA PHE A 45 -5.07 -14.02 -6.45
C PHE A 45 -6.51 -13.79 -6.93
N LEU A 46 -7.37 -13.14 -6.13
CA LEU A 46 -8.75 -12.90 -6.53
C LEU A 46 -8.87 -11.75 -7.55
N SER A 47 -8.06 -10.70 -7.42
CA SER A 47 -8.17 -9.52 -8.29
C SER A 47 -7.93 -9.80 -9.77
N THR A 48 -7.26 -10.90 -10.12
CA THR A 48 -6.92 -11.22 -11.51
C THR A 48 -7.88 -12.22 -12.18
N LYS A 49 -8.88 -12.73 -11.46
CA LYS A 49 -9.83 -13.73 -11.97
C LYS A 49 -10.77 -13.20 -13.05
N THR A 50 -11.39 -12.04 -12.85
CA THR A 50 -12.32 -11.42 -13.81
C THR A 50 -12.00 -9.94 -14.01
N PRO A 51 -12.34 -9.35 -15.17
CA PRO A 51 -12.15 -7.91 -15.41
C PRO A 51 -12.87 -7.02 -14.37
N GLU A 52 -13.97 -7.50 -13.80
CA GLU A 52 -14.70 -6.76 -12.79
C GLU A 52 -14.01 -6.80 -11.43
N MET A 53 -13.54 -7.97 -10.98
CA MET A 53 -12.71 -8.08 -9.77
C MET A 53 -11.43 -7.26 -9.91
N TRP A 54 -10.83 -7.23 -11.11
CA TRP A 54 -9.66 -6.39 -11.40
C TRP A 54 -9.93 -4.92 -11.13
N ARG A 55 -11.05 -4.40 -11.65
CA ARG A 55 -11.47 -3.01 -11.46
C ARG A 55 -11.75 -2.73 -9.99
N SER A 56 -12.55 -3.58 -9.33
CA SER A 56 -12.93 -3.41 -7.93
C SER A 56 -11.72 -3.44 -6.99
N ALA A 57 -10.80 -4.38 -7.20
CA ALA A 57 -9.59 -4.49 -6.41
C ALA A 57 -8.69 -3.28 -6.58
N ASN A 58 -8.48 -2.80 -7.81
CA ASN A 58 -7.61 -1.65 -8.05
C ASN A 58 -8.20 -0.35 -7.48
N GLU A 59 -9.52 -0.18 -7.53
CA GLU A 59 -10.20 0.96 -6.91
C GLU A 59 -10.03 0.95 -5.38
N TYR A 60 -10.27 -0.21 -4.74
CA TYR A 60 -10.14 -0.36 -3.30
C TYR A 60 -8.68 -0.27 -2.83
N ALA A 61 -7.77 -0.98 -3.50
CA ALA A 61 -6.34 -0.94 -3.24
C ALA A 61 -5.78 0.48 -3.36
N ALA A 62 -6.24 1.28 -4.34
CA ALA A 62 -5.82 2.67 -4.47
C ALA A 62 -6.27 3.54 -3.28
N TYR A 63 -7.46 3.27 -2.72
CA TYR A 63 -7.93 3.92 -1.51
C TYR A 63 -7.09 3.53 -0.28
N ILE A 64 -6.89 2.22 -0.05
CA ILE A 64 -6.12 1.71 1.09
C ILE A 64 -4.65 2.14 1.01
N SER A 65 -4.05 2.08 -0.18
CA SER A 65 -2.66 2.49 -0.40
C SER A 65 -2.40 3.95 -0.01
N ARG A 66 -3.32 4.88 -0.33
CA ARG A 66 -3.22 6.27 0.12
C ARG A 66 -3.25 6.41 1.65
N ARG A 67 -4.12 5.66 2.32
CA ARG A 67 -4.22 5.70 3.80
C ARG A 67 -2.96 5.16 4.46
N ILE A 68 -2.46 4.02 3.99
CA ILE A 68 -1.19 3.45 4.46
C ILE A 68 -0.05 4.45 4.20
N GLY A 69 0.00 5.05 3.02
CA GLY A 69 1.00 6.05 2.67
C GLY A 69 1.06 7.21 3.66
N VAL A 70 -0.10 7.79 4.01
CA VAL A 70 -0.18 8.86 5.02
C VAL A 70 0.29 8.38 6.40
N ILE A 71 -0.16 7.21 6.86
CA ILE A 71 0.22 6.64 8.16
C ILE A 71 1.74 6.39 8.23
N LEU A 72 2.33 5.88 7.15
CA LEU A 72 3.77 5.61 7.06
C LEU A 72 4.59 6.92 7.07
N ILE A 73 4.15 7.95 6.34
CA ILE A 73 4.81 9.26 6.36
C ILE A 73 4.79 9.85 7.77
N LEU A 74 3.62 9.84 8.45
CA LEU A 74 3.51 10.34 9.82
C LEU A 74 4.36 9.55 10.80
N THR A 75 4.38 8.22 10.69
CA THR A 75 5.25 7.34 11.49
C THR A 75 6.72 7.68 11.24
N GLY A 76 7.13 7.84 9.99
CA GLY A 76 8.50 8.14 9.61
C GLY A 76 8.98 9.52 10.08
N ILE A 77 8.11 10.54 10.03
CA ILE A 77 8.39 11.88 10.57
C ILE A 77 8.49 11.80 12.10
N ALA A 78 7.57 11.12 12.78
CA ALA A 78 7.61 10.94 14.22
C ALA A 78 8.92 10.25 14.66
N CYS A 79 9.32 9.17 13.99
CA CYS A 79 10.59 8.50 14.26
C CYS A 79 11.80 9.42 13.99
N ALA A 80 11.77 10.22 12.92
CA ALA A 80 12.86 11.14 12.62
C ALA A 80 13.06 12.22 13.69
N LEU A 81 11.97 12.66 14.34
CA LEU A 81 11.99 13.64 15.42
C LEU A 81 12.37 13.04 16.78
N LEU A 82 11.95 11.80 17.06
CA LEU A 82 12.15 11.15 18.36
C LEU A 82 13.51 10.46 18.50
N PHE A 83 14.14 10.06 17.41
CA PHE A 83 15.42 9.34 17.41
C PHE A 83 16.55 10.22 16.87
N ASN A 84 17.70 10.19 17.54
CA ASN A 84 18.90 10.92 17.11
C ASN A 84 19.76 10.14 16.10
N ARG A 85 19.50 8.84 15.91
CA ARG A 85 20.22 7.94 15.00
C ARG A 85 19.33 6.75 14.62
N GLN A 86 19.67 6.07 13.54
CA GLN A 86 19.00 4.85 13.09
C GLN A 86 19.40 3.65 13.98
N SER A 87 18.84 3.57 15.20
CA SER A 87 19.00 2.42 16.09
C SER A 87 18.17 1.21 15.63
N ASP A 88 18.38 0.04 16.23
CA ASP A 88 17.60 -1.16 15.91
C ASP A 88 16.10 -0.93 16.10
N TRP A 89 15.70 -0.28 17.20
CA TRP A 89 14.31 0.09 17.46
C TRP A 89 13.73 1.02 16.38
N PHE A 90 14.52 1.99 15.92
CA PHE A 90 14.12 2.87 14.83
C PHE A 90 13.86 2.07 13.54
N LEU A 91 14.74 1.12 13.22
CA LEU A 91 14.59 0.26 12.05
C LEU A 91 13.39 -0.68 12.18
N TYR A 92 13.18 -1.29 13.35
CA TYR A 92 12.03 -2.16 13.60
C TYR A 92 10.70 -1.43 13.44
N ILE A 93 10.60 -0.20 13.96
CA ILE A 93 9.37 0.59 13.81
C ILE A 93 9.16 0.99 12.35
N THR A 94 10.17 1.58 11.71
CA THR A 94 10.02 2.12 10.35
C THR A 94 9.83 1.03 9.30
N ILE A 95 10.62 -0.05 9.33
CA ILE A 95 10.51 -1.17 8.40
C ILE A 95 9.31 -2.05 8.75
N GLY A 96 9.10 -2.32 10.05
CA GLY A 96 7.97 -3.12 10.51
C GLY A 96 6.63 -2.51 10.14
N ALA A 97 6.50 -1.17 10.23
CA ALA A 97 5.31 -0.47 9.77
C ALA A 97 5.06 -0.66 8.26
N VAL A 98 6.11 -0.64 7.43
CA VAL A 98 5.99 -0.88 5.97
C VAL A 98 5.53 -2.30 5.68
N VAL A 99 6.12 -3.30 6.36
CA VAL A 99 5.73 -4.70 6.21
C VAL A 99 4.28 -4.91 6.64
N ALA A 100 3.91 -4.40 7.81
CA ALA A 100 2.54 -4.48 8.32
C ALA A 100 1.53 -3.79 7.40
N GLY A 101 1.85 -2.59 6.90
CA GLY A 101 1.01 -1.88 5.93
C GLY A 101 0.82 -2.66 4.64
N THR A 102 1.89 -3.26 4.10
CA THR A 102 1.82 -4.07 2.88
C THR A 102 0.96 -5.32 3.08
N MET A 103 1.17 -6.05 4.19
CA MET A 103 0.35 -7.23 4.52
C MET A 103 -1.12 -6.85 4.71
N TYR A 104 -1.38 -5.75 5.41
CA TYR A 104 -2.73 -5.22 5.59
C TYR A 104 -3.40 -4.90 4.25
N MET A 105 -2.72 -4.19 3.34
CA MET A 105 -3.27 -3.88 2.01
C MET A 105 -3.69 -5.13 1.24
N VAL A 106 -2.86 -6.19 1.28
CA VAL A 106 -3.16 -7.44 0.58
C VAL A 106 -4.35 -8.15 1.22
N GLY A 107 -4.31 -8.34 2.54
CA GLY A 107 -5.37 -9.05 3.26
C GLY A 107 -6.72 -8.34 3.18
N ASP A 108 -6.73 -7.02 3.37
CA ASP A 108 -7.94 -6.18 3.35
C ASP A 108 -8.56 -6.13 1.95
N THR A 109 -7.74 -6.03 0.90
CA THR A 109 -8.26 -6.04 -0.49
C THR A 109 -8.81 -7.41 -0.88
N GLU A 110 -8.13 -8.50 -0.54
CA GLU A 110 -8.62 -9.87 -0.77
C GLU A 110 -9.92 -10.13 0.00
N TRP A 111 -10.00 -9.68 1.26
CA TRP A 111 -11.21 -9.78 2.06
C TRP A 111 -12.36 -8.99 1.45
N GLU A 112 -12.12 -7.75 1.01
CA GLU A 112 -13.15 -6.93 0.36
C GLU A 112 -13.71 -7.60 -0.90
N LEU A 113 -12.86 -8.25 -1.71
CA LEU A 113 -13.30 -9.01 -2.86
C LEU A 113 -14.20 -10.18 -2.46
N THR A 114 -13.87 -10.94 -1.41
CA THR A 114 -14.73 -12.06 -0.96
C THR A 114 -16.09 -11.61 -0.43
N ARG A 115 -16.24 -10.35 -0.02
CA ARG A 115 -17.52 -9.79 0.43
C ARG A 115 -18.44 -9.40 -0.73
N HIS A 116 -17.87 -9.12 -1.90
CA HIS A 116 -18.60 -8.59 -3.05
C HIS A 116 -18.70 -9.58 -4.22
N PHE A 117 -17.89 -10.64 -4.24
CA PHE A 117 -17.84 -11.60 -5.32
C PHE A 117 -17.97 -13.04 -4.83
N ASP A 118 -18.71 -13.85 -5.59
CA ASP A 118 -18.77 -15.30 -5.38
C ASP A 118 -17.47 -16.00 -5.83
N LYS A 119 -17.42 -17.33 -5.72
CA LYS A 119 -16.23 -18.13 -6.09
C LYS A 119 -15.90 -18.06 -7.59
N ASP A 120 -16.92 -17.86 -8.41
CA ASP A 120 -16.87 -17.80 -9.87
C ASP A 120 -16.53 -16.39 -10.37
N GLY A 121 -16.60 -15.39 -9.49
CA GLY A 121 -16.24 -14.02 -9.76
C GLY A 121 -17.39 -13.11 -10.18
N ASN A 122 -18.63 -13.52 -9.93
CA ASN A 122 -19.82 -12.70 -10.15
C ASN A 122 -20.12 -11.88 -8.90
N ARG A 123 -20.68 -10.68 -9.07
CA ARG A 123 -21.11 -9.86 -7.94
C ARG A 123 -22.22 -10.55 -7.14
N ILE A 124 -22.09 -10.50 -5.84
CA ILE A 124 -23.16 -10.86 -4.91
C ILE A 124 -24.15 -9.68 -4.92
N LEU A 125 -25.33 -9.88 -5.50
CA LEU A 125 -26.41 -8.89 -5.45
C LEU A 125 -27.02 -8.91 -4.04
N PRO A 126 -27.34 -7.75 -3.44
CA PRO A 126 -28.18 -7.74 -2.25
C PRO A 126 -29.54 -8.35 -2.60
N GLU A 127 -30.02 -9.27 -1.76
CA GLU A 127 -31.38 -9.82 -1.83
C GLU A 127 -32.45 -8.74 -1.65
#